data_AF-Q0VD73-F1
#
_entry.id   AF-Q0VD73-F1
#
_cell.length_a   1.000
_cell.length_b   1.000
_cell.length_c   1.000
_cell.angle_alpha   90.00
_cell.angle_beta   90.00
_cell.angle_gamma   90.00
#
_symmetry.space_group_name_H-M   'P 1'
#
loop_
_entity.id
_entity.type
_entity.pdbx_description
1 polymer ?
#
loop_
_entity_poly.entity_id
_entity_poly.type
_entity_poly.pdbx_seq_one_letter_code
_entity_poly.pdbx_strand_id
1 'polypeptide(L)'
;MKVPVSGDVKEETEEENVEQEENQEAKVSLKPVIEDLSMELARKCTELISDIHYKEEYKKSKDKCTFVTDTPMLNHVKNIGAFISEAKYKGTIKADLSNCLYKDMPATIDSVFAREVSQLQSEVAYKQKHEAEKGFSDYTHMKEPPEVRRAMEVNRHQSNISYRKDMQGTHTYTAELDRPDIKKATQISKIISDAEYKKGQGIVNKEPSVIGRPDFEHAVGASKLSSQVKYKEKFDNEMKEKSHHYNPLGSAFFRQHQFAAVLASDWEYKRDFEENKGLYHFDAEAPEHLHHKGNATLQSQVKYREEYEKNKGKSMLEFVETPSYQS
;
A
#
# COMPACT_ATOMS: atom_id res chain seq x y z
N MET A 1 -88.41 32.81 -3.38
CA MET A 1 -89.32 31.69 -3.03
C MET A 1 -88.42 30.53 -2.59
N LYS A 2 -88.58 29.95 -1.39
CA LYS A 2 -89.46 28.79 -1.08
C LYS A 2 -89.19 27.59 -2.05
N VAL A 3 -88.63 26.42 -1.68
CA VAL A 3 -88.50 25.66 -0.38
C VAL A 3 -89.86 25.15 0.14
N PRO A 4 -90.02 23.97 0.84
CA PRO A 4 -89.11 22.83 1.19
C PRO A 4 -89.26 21.62 0.21
N VAL A 5 -89.17 20.29 0.46
CA VAL A 5 -89.24 19.27 1.58
C VAL A 5 -88.48 17.99 1.08
N SER A 6 -87.92 17.01 1.83
CA SER A 6 -87.76 16.62 3.27
C SER A 6 -86.23 16.52 3.62
N GLY A 7 -85.66 15.80 4.63
CA GLY A 7 -86.11 14.90 5.72
C GLY A 7 -86.02 13.39 5.41
N ASP A 8 -85.61 12.45 6.30
CA ASP A 8 -85.15 12.56 7.71
C ASP A 8 -84.08 11.45 8.04
N VAL A 9 -82.98 11.71 8.78
CA VAL A 9 -82.74 11.62 10.26
C VAL A 9 -83.28 10.31 10.90
N LYS A 10 -82.50 9.46 11.60
CA LYS A 10 -81.84 9.62 12.93
C LYS A 10 -80.82 8.47 13.22
N GLU A 11 -79.63 8.75 13.81
CA GLU A 11 -79.21 8.49 15.23
C GLU A 11 -79.02 6.99 15.61
N GLU A 12 -78.03 6.53 16.39
CA GLU A 12 -77.00 7.16 17.25
C GLU A 12 -75.65 6.39 17.17
N THR A 13 -74.51 7.09 17.34
CA THR A 13 -73.39 6.69 18.24
C THR A 13 -72.35 7.83 18.30
N GLU A 14 -72.56 8.76 19.23
CA GLU A 14 -71.64 9.87 19.50
C GLU A 14 -70.62 9.45 20.58
N GLU A 15 -69.40 9.04 20.19
CA GLU A 15 -68.29 8.91 21.16
C GLU A 15 -66.88 9.02 20.52
N GLU A 16 -66.60 8.34 19.39
CA GLU A 16 -65.25 8.37 18.77
C GLU A 16 -64.86 9.68 18.04
N ASN A 17 -65.82 10.57 17.73
CA ASN A 17 -65.53 11.78 16.93
C ASN A 17 -64.97 12.97 17.75
N VAL A 18 -65.14 13.00 19.08
CA VAL A 18 -64.68 14.12 19.90
C VAL A 18 -63.15 14.18 19.94
N GLU A 19 -62.46 13.02 19.98
CA GLU A 19 -61.00 12.94 20.07
C GLU A 19 -60.26 13.32 18.77
N GLN A 20 -60.97 13.55 17.65
CA GLN A 20 -60.36 13.83 16.33
C GLN A 20 -60.53 15.27 15.82
N GLU A 21 -61.48 16.06 16.34
CA GLU A 21 -61.58 17.49 16.01
C GLU A 21 -60.74 18.38 16.95
N GLU A 22 -60.67 18.08 18.26
CA GLU A 22 -59.77 18.80 19.19
C GLU A 22 -58.29 18.66 18.76
N ASN A 23 -57.93 17.51 18.16
CA ASN A 23 -56.60 17.23 17.62
C ASN A 23 -56.26 18.01 16.33
N GLN A 24 -57.19 18.80 15.78
CA GLN A 24 -56.93 19.69 14.64
C GLN A 24 -56.78 21.17 15.06
N GLU A 25 -57.45 21.65 16.10
CA GLU A 25 -57.20 22.99 16.65
C GLU A 25 -55.88 23.07 17.44
N ALA A 26 -55.41 21.96 18.01
CA ALA A 26 -54.13 21.90 18.74
C ALA A 26 -52.89 22.22 17.86
N LYS A 27 -53.01 22.28 16.52
CA LYS A 27 -51.93 22.70 15.62
C LYS A 27 -51.77 24.22 15.55
N VAL A 28 -51.55 24.84 16.71
CA VAL A 28 -51.14 26.24 16.84
C VAL A 28 -50.00 26.53 15.88
N SER A 29 -50.12 27.61 15.11
CA SER A 29 -49.08 28.09 14.19
C SER A 29 -47.89 28.66 14.97
N LEU A 30 -47.08 27.75 15.51
CA LEU A 30 -45.72 28.02 15.96
C LEU A 30 -44.92 28.43 14.70
N LYS A 31 -44.91 29.74 14.46
CA LYS A 31 -43.96 30.40 13.56
C LYS A 31 -42.57 29.84 13.86
N PRO A 32 -41.71 29.61 12.86
CA PRO A 32 -40.35 29.16 13.13
C PRO A 32 -39.74 30.12 14.14
N VAL A 33 -39.30 29.57 15.28
CA VAL A 33 -38.68 30.36 16.33
C VAL A 33 -37.44 30.97 15.69
N ILE A 34 -37.48 32.28 15.49
CA ILE A 34 -36.32 33.05 15.06
C ILE A 34 -35.26 32.75 16.13
N GLU A 35 -34.10 32.23 15.73
CA GLU A 35 -33.02 31.93 16.66
C GLU A 35 -32.47 33.25 17.22
N ASP A 36 -33.15 33.78 18.24
CA ASP A 36 -32.69 34.93 19.00
C ASP A 36 -31.27 34.67 19.48
N LEU A 37 -30.44 35.72 19.52
CA LEU A 37 -29.06 35.63 19.99
C LEU A 37 -28.96 34.99 21.39
N SER A 38 -30.00 35.17 22.22
CA SER A 38 -30.18 34.49 23.52
C SER A 38 -30.32 32.97 23.41
N MET A 39 -31.09 32.48 22.43
CA MET A 39 -31.39 31.06 22.22
C MET A 39 -30.24 30.34 21.51
N GLU A 40 -29.55 31.00 20.57
CA GLU A 40 -28.32 30.47 19.98
C GLU A 40 -27.16 30.43 21.01
N LEU A 41 -27.05 31.45 21.88
CA LEU A 41 -26.13 31.43 23.03
C LEU A 41 -26.48 30.29 24.00
N ALA A 42 -27.77 30.10 24.32
CA ALA A 42 -28.21 29.00 25.18
C ALA A 42 -27.84 27.64 24.58
N ARG A 43 -28.03 27.43 23.27
CA ARG A 43 -27.60 26.21 22.57
C ARG A 43 -26.07 26.01 22.66
N LYS A 44 -25.28 27.04 22.40
CA LYS A 44 -23.81 26.97 22.54
C LYS A 44 -23.37 26.65 23.97
N CYS A 45 -24.06 27.19 24.98
CA CYS A 45 -23.84 26.86 26.38
C CYS A 45 -24.21 25.40 26.71
N THR A 46 -25.32 24.86 26.19
CA THR A 46 -25.67 23.44 26.41
C THR A 46 -24.72 22.50 25.68
N GLU A 47 -24.25 22.85 24.49
CA GLU A 47 -23.21 22.13 23.75
C GLU A 47 -21.89 22.09 24.54
N LEU A 48 -21.42 23.23 25.05
CA LEU A 48 -20.22 23.37 25.91
C LEU A 48 -20.30 22.56 27.22
N ILE A 49 -21.49 22.49 27.82
CA ILE A 49 -21.73 21.73 29.07
C ILE A 49 -21.93 20.23 28.76
N SER A 50 -22.20 19.84 27.50
CA SER A 50 -22.53 18.46 27.17
C SER A 50 -21.32 17.53 27.15
N ASP A 51 -21.33 16.62 28.12
CA ASP A 51 -20.31 15.61 28.37
C ASP A 51 -20.03 14.69 27.16
N ILE A 52 -21.00 14.58 26.23
CA ILE A 52 -20.88 13.84 24.98
C ILE A 52 -20.06 14.64 23.94
N HIS A 53 -20.42 15.91 23.72
CA HIS A 53 -19.74 16.75 22.72
C HIS A 53 -18.28 17.01 23.14
N TYR A 54 -18.05 17.27 24.42
CA TYR A 54 -16.69 17.36 24.99
C TYR A 54 -15.85 16.10 24.71
N LYS A 55 -16.41 14.90 24.90
CA LYS A 55 -15.69 13.63 24.64
C LYS A 55 -15.49 13.36 23.15
N GLU A 56 -16.35 13.88 22.28
CA GLU A 56 -16.14 13.88 20.84
C GLU A 56 -15.03 14.85 20.41
N GLU A 57 -15.05 16.10 20.87
CA GLU A 57 -14.02 17.10 20.55
C GLU A 57 -12.65 16.70 21.08
N TYR A 58 -12.59 16.12 22.29
CA TYR A 58 -11.37 15.53 22.83
C TYR A 58 -10.83 14.41 21.90
N LYS A 59 -11.68 13.52 21.37
CA LYS A 59 -11.25 12.52 20.38
C LYS A 59 -10.79 13.17 19.07
N LYS A 60 -11.55 14.15 18.55
CA LYS A 60 -11.25 14.91 17.31
C LYS A 60 -9.98 15.77 17.41
N SER A 61 -9.45 16.01 18.62
CA SER A 61 -8.26 16.84 18.88
C SER A 61 -7.05 16.04 19.42
N LYS A 62 -7.27 14.94 20.14
CA LYS A 62 -6.20 14.06 20.68
C LYS A 62 -5.20 13.61 19.61
N ASP A 63 -5.68 13.27 18.42
CA ASP A 63 -4.84 12.80 17.31
C ASP A 63 -4.22 13.96 16.51
N LYS A 64 -4.64 15.22 16.78
CA LYS A 64 -4.12 16.44 16.15
C LYS A 64 -2.97 17.03 16.97
N CYS A 65 -1.86 16.29 17.06
CA CYS A 65 -0.61 16.86 17.57
C CYS A 65 -0.06 17.89 16.57
N THR A 66 -0.45 19.16 16.74
CA THR A 66 0.08 20.28 15.95
C THR A 66 1.50 20.62 16.43
N PHE A 67 2.48 19.83 15.98
CA PHE A 67 3.89 20.22 16.03
C PHE A 67 4.06 21.59 15.36
N VAL A 68 4.95 22.46 15.90
CA VAL A 68 5.18 23.82 15.39
C VAL A 68 5.58 23.78 13.91
N THR A 69 4.62 24.07 13.04
CA THR A 69 4.71 23.82 11.60
C THR A 69 5.81 24.61 10.92
N ASP A 70 6.17 25.76 11.50
CA ASP A 70 6.91 26.82 10.81
C ASP A 70 8.34 27.02 11.35
N THR A 71 8.81 26.08 12.19
CA THR A 71 10.21 26.00 12.59
C THR A 71 11.11 26.01 11.33
N PRO A 72 12.13 26.88 11.21
CA PRO A 72 12.88 27.03 9.97
C PRO A 72 13.55 25.73 9.49
N MET A 73 13.99 24.89 10.43
CA MET A 73 14.50 23.54 10.13
C MET A 73 13.44 22.64 9.49
N LEU A 74 12.19 22.68 9.96
CA LEU A 74 11.09 21.88 9.39
C LEU A 74 10.72 22.39 7.99
N ASN A 75 10.74 23.70 7.76
CA ASN A 75 10.53 24.27 6.42
C ASN A 75 11.69 23.94 5.47
N HIS A 76 12.93 23.91 5.95
CA HIS A 76 14.09 23.43 5.19
C HIS A 76 13.94 21.94 4.80
N VAL A 77 13.52 21.08 5.74
CA VAL A 77 13.24 19.65 5.48
C VAL A 77 12.08 19.46 4.48
N LYS A 78 10.98 20.22 4.61
CA LYS A 78 9.87 20.21 3.61
C LYS A 78 10.37 20.58 2.21
N ASN A 79 11.22 21.60 2.10
CA ASN A 79 11.77 22.06 0.82
C ASN A 79 12.72 21.02 0.21
N ILE A 80 13.64 20.46 1.01
CA ILE A 80 14.51 19.35 0.57
C ILE A 80 13.67 18.14 0.13
N GLY A 81 12.66 17.75 0.89
CA GLY A 81 11.73 16.69 0.52
C GLY A 81 10.98 16.97 -0.79
N ALA A 82 10.69 18.23 -1.10
CA ALA A 82 10.11 18.63 -2.38
C ALA A 82 11.11 18.54 -3.56
N PHE A 83 12.39 18.84 -3.34
CA PHE A 83 13.45 18.67 -4.36
C PHE A 83 13.82 17.21 -4.60
N ILE A 84 13.89 16.38 -3.55
CA ILE A 84 14.21 14.95 -3.64
C ILE A 84 13.02 14.11 -4.16
N SER A 85 11.80 14.65 -4.12
CA SER A 85 10.59 13.94 -4.56
C SER A 85 10.65 13.58 -6.05
N GLU A 86 10.96 12.32 -6.35
CA GLU A 86 10.97 11.75 -7.69
C GLU A 86 9.66 12.00 -8.44
N ALA A 87 8.52 11.97 -7.75
CA ALA A 87 7.21 12.28 -8.31
C ALA A 87 7.09 13.74 -8.79
N LYS A 88 7.66 14.71 -8.03
CA LYS A 88 7.71 16.11 -8.46
C LYS A 88 8.70 16.30 -9.62
N TYR A 89 9.88 15.70 -9.54
CA TYR A 89 10.90 15.76 -10.60
C TYR A 89 10.42 15.18 -11.94
N LYS A 90 9.78 14.00 -11.91
CA LYS A 90 9.11 13.41 -13.09
C LYS A 90 7.89 14.22 -13.54
N GLY A 91 7.25 14.97 -12.63
CA GLY A 91 6.17 15.90 -12.93
C GLY A 91 6.65 17.14 -13.69
N THR A 92 7.70 17.80 -13.22
CA THR A 92 8.28 18.99 -13.89
C THR A 92 8.85 18.61 -15.26
N ILE A 93 9.62 17.53 -15.37
CA ILE A 93 10.13 17.06 -16.67
C ILE A 93 8.99 16.78 -17.67
N LYS A 94 7.85 16.23 -17.23
CA LYS A 94 6.67 16.06 -18.10
C LYS A 94 6.05 17.39 -18.52
N ALA A 95 5.97 18.36 -17.62
CA ALA A 95 5.50 19.71 -17.93
C ALA A 95 6.44 20.39 -18.96
N ASP A 96 7.76 20.33 -18.73
CA ASP A 96 8.77 20.93 -19.61
C ASP A 96 8.79 20.26 -20.99
N LEU A 97 8.67 18.92 -21.06
CA LEU A 97 8.44 18.20 -22.31
C LEU A 97 7.14 18.63 -23.01
N SER A 98 6.06 18.87 -22.25
CA SER A 98 4.79 19.36 -22.80
C SER A 98 4.81 20.84 -23.22
N ASN A 99 5.90 21.55 -22.92
CA ASN A 99 6.19 22.92 -23.34
C ASN A 99 7.35 23.00 -24.36
N CYS A 100 7.89 21.88 -24.84
CA CYS A 100 9.04 21.90 -25.74
C CYS A 100 8.65 22.31 -27.17
N LEU A 101 9.55 23.04 -27.84
CA LEU A 101 9.38 23.54 -29.22
C LEU A 101 9.09 22.43 -30.25
N TYR A 102 9.45 21.18 -29.96
CA TYR A 102 9.24 20.03 -30.84
C TYR A 102 7.82 19.45 -30.76
N LYS A 103 7.00 19.85 -29.79
CA LYS A 103 5.62 19.38 -29.61
C LYS A 103 4.68 19.81 -30.74
N ASP A 104 4.85 21.03 -31.22
CA ASP A 104 3.99 21.63 -32.27
C ASP A 104 4.52 21.31 -33.68
N MET A 105 5.58 20.49 -33.79
CA MET A 105 6.09 19.97 -35.05
C MET A 105 5.09 18.95 -35.64
N PRO A 106 4.77 19.01 -36.95
CA PRO A 106 3.89 18.03 -37.56
C PRO A 106 4.49 16.61 -37.46
N ALA A 107 3.67 15.64 -37.05
CA ALA A 107 4.10 14.27 -36.84
C ALA A 107 4.59 13.63 -38.16
N THR A 108 5.88 13.31 -38.22
CA THR A 108 6.47 12.52 -39.32
C THR A 108 6.01 11.07 -39.27
N ILE A 109 6.09 10.35 -40.39
CA ILE A 109 5.73 8.92 -40.48
C ILE A 109 6.49 8.11 -39.41
N ASP A 110 7.79 8.36 -39.25
CA ASP A 110 8.63 7.69 -38.25
C ASP A 110 8.18 7.99 -36.81
N SER A 111 7.74 9.22 -36.53
CA SER A 111 7.23 9.59 -35.20
C SER A 111 5.89 8.93 -34.87
N VAL A 112 5.02 8.74 -35.87
CA VAL A 112 3.76 8.00 -35.73
C VAL A 112 4.04 6.51 -35.50
N PHE A 113 4.90 5.91 -36.32
CA PHE A 113 5.31 4.51 -36.20
C PHE A 113 5.99 4.22 -34.85
N ALA A 114 6.94 5.05 -34.42
CA ALA A 114 7.61 4.92 -33.12
C ALA A 114 6.61 5.03 -31.95
N ARG A 115 5.61 5.90 -32.05
CA ARG A 115 4.54 6.03 -31.06
C ARG A 115 3.65 4.78 -31.01
N GLU A 116 3.27 4.23 -32.17
CA GLU A 116 2.46 3.01 -32.26
C GLU A 116 3.21 1.78 -31.73
N VAL A 117 4.48 1.59 -32.13
CA VAL A 117 5.35 0.54 -31.58
C VAL A 117 5.52 0.68 -30.06
N SER A 118 5.72 1.90 -29.56
CA SER A 118 5.81 2.16 -28.11
C SER A 118 4.51 1.86 -27.37
N GLN A 119 3.34 2.12 -27.96
CA GLN A 119 2.05 1.74 -27.39
C GLN A 119 1.86 0.22 -27.37
N LEU A 120 2.21 -0.49 -28.45
CA LEU A 120 2.13 -1.95 -28.55
C LEU A 120 3.10 -2.66 -27.57
N GLN A 121 4.27 -2.07 -27.31
CA GLN A 121 5.25 -2.58 -26.35
C GLN A 121 4.97 -2.18 -24.89
N SER A 122 4.00 -1.28 -24.65
CA SER A 122 3.70 -0.79 -23.29
C SER A 122 2.90 -1.81 -22.50
N GLU A 123 3.53 -2.43 -21.49
CA GLU A 123 2.89 -3.37 -20.56
C GLU A 123 1.63 -2.78 -19.89
N VAL A 124 1.61 -1.46 -19.65
CA VAL A 124 0.45 -0.76 -19.07
C VAL A 124 -0.71 -0.70 -20.06
N ALA A 125 -0.45 -0.36 -21.32
CA ALA A 125 -1.47 -0.33 -22.35
C ALA A 125 -1.99 -1.74 -22.67
N TYR A 126 -1.09 -2.74 -22.71
CA TYR A 126 -1.45 -4.15 -22.84
C TYR A 126 -2.37 -4.61 -21.71
N LYS A 127 -2.03 -4.32 -20.44
CA LYS A 127 -2.87 -4.67 -19.28
C LYS A 127 -4.24 -4.00 -19.33
N GLN A 128 -4.29 -2.70 -19.62
CA GLN A 128 -5.56 -1.96 -19.75
C GLN A 128 -6.44 -2.52 -20.86
N LYS A 129 -5.86 -2.83 -22.03
CA LYS A 129 -6.59 -3.45 -23.14
C LYS A 129 -7.10 -4.84 -22.76
N HIS A 130 -6.23 -5.69 -22.19
CA HIS A 130 -6.61 -7.02 -21.73
C HIS A 130 -7.71 -6.96 -20.65
N GLU A 131 -7.67 -6.02 -19.71
CA GLU A 131 -8.73 -5.84 -18.70
C GLU A 131 -10.04 -5.32 -19.30
N ALA A 132 -10.00 -4.50 -20.34
CA ALA A 132 -11.18 -4.07 -21.09
C ALA A 132 -11.79 -5.21 -21.94
N GLU A 133 -10.97 -6.10 -22.50
CA GLU A 133 -11.41 -7.26 -23.29
C GLU A 133 -11.83 -8.46 -22.40
N LYS A 134 -11.35 -8.53 -21.15
CA LYS A 134 -11.61 -9.62 -20.19
C LYS A 134 -13.09 -9.73 -19.81
N GLY A 135 -13.78 -10.64 -20.49
CA GLY A 135 -15.20 -10.93 -20.29
C GLY A 135 -16.04 -10.73 -21.55
N PHE A 136 -15.50 -10.04 -22.56
CA PHE A 136 -16.04 -10.05 -23.91
C PHE A 136 -15.56 -11.32 -24.61
N SER A 137 -16.49 -12.14 -25.07
CA SER A 137 -16.18 -13.24 -25.99
C SER A 137 -16.20 -12.72 -27.43
N ASP A 138 -15.51 -13.40 -28.35
CA ASP A 138 -15.47 -13.02 -29.77
C ASP A 138 -16.88 -12.92 -30.41
N TYR A 139 -17.83 -13.71 -29.88
CA TYR A 139 -19.24 -13.68 -30.24
C TYR A 139 -19.92 -12.32 -30.00
N THR A 140 -19.38 -11.44 -29.14
CA THR A 140 -19.90 -10.08 -28.94
C THR A 140 -19.67 -9.18 -30.17
N HIS A 141 -18.69 -9.51 -31.02
CA HIS A 141 -18.39 -8.81 -32.26
C HIS A 141 -18.89 -9.56 -33.51
N MET A 142 -19.57 -10.70 -33.33
CA MET A 142 -20.19 -11.45 -34.42
C MET A 142 -21.37 -10.65 -34.99
N LYS A 143 -21.31 -10.32 -36.29
CA LYS A 143 -22.45 -9.73 -37.00
C LYS A 143 -23.65 -10.67 -36.91
N GLU A 144 -24.79 -10.15 -36.48
CA GLU A 144 -26.03 -10.92 -36.32
C GLU A 144 -26.37 -11.72 -37.59
N PRO A 145 -26.62 -13.04 -37.48
CA PRO A 145 -27.09 -13.81 -38.63
C PRO A 145 -28.38 -13.20 -39.21
N PRO A 146 -28.55 -13.15 -40.55
CA PRO A 146 -29.72 -12.54 -41.17
C PRO A 146 -31.07 -13.11 -40.69
N GLU A 147 -31.09 -14.38 -40.28
CA GLU A 147 -32.24 -15.05 -39.66
C GLU A 147 -32.55 -14.52 -38.25
N VAL A 148 -31.55 -14.32 -37.40
CA VAL A 148 -31.74 -13.76 -36.05
C VAL A 148 -32.27 -12.34 -36.16
N ARG A 149 -31.69 -11.53 -37.05
CA ARG A 149 -32.17 -10.16 -37.32
C ARG A 149 -33.63 -10.16 -37.83
N ARG A 150 -33.97 -11.06 -38.77
CA ARG A 150 -35.34 -11.25 -39.27
C ARG A 150 -36.30 -11.67 -38.15
N ALA A 151 -35.89 -12.57 -37.27
CA ALA A 151 -36.70 -13.03 -36.15
C ALA A 151 -36.96 -11.92 -35.11
N MET A 152 -35.94 -11.10 -34.82
CA MET A 152 -36.11 -9.92 -33.94
C MET A 152 -37.03 -8.87 -34.56
N GLU A 153 -36.93 -8.62 -35.86
CA GLU A 153 -37.79 -7.66 -36.57
C GLU A 153 -39.25 -8.15 -36.64
N VAL A 154 -39.47 -9.44 -36.96
CA VAL A 154 -40.80 -10.07 -36.89
C VAL A 154 -41.38 -10.02 -35.48
N ASN A 155 -40.58 -10.31 -34.45
CA ASN A 155 -41.01 -10.20 -33.05
C ASN A 155 -41.38 -8.73 -32.71
N ARG A 156 -40.56 -7.75 -33.11
CA ARG A 156 -40.84 -6.32 -32.95
C ARG A 156 -42.14 -5.88 -33.62
N HIS A 157 -42.51 -6.46 -34.76
CA HIS A 157 -43.79 -6.19 -35.44
C HIS A 157 -44.98 -6.93 -34.83
N GLN A 158 -44.79 -8.15 -34.28
CA GLN A 158 -45.82 -8.89 -33.56
C GLN A 158 -46.08 -8.35 -32.14
N SER A 159 -45.07 -7.71 -31.56
CA SER A 159 -45.07 -7.27 -30.16
C SER A 159 -45.67 -5.89 -29.99
N ASN A 160 -46.84 -5.82 -29.35
CA ASN A 160 -47.53 -4.57 -28.99
C ASN A 160 -46.79 -3.72 -27.93
N ILE A 161 -45.49 -3.93 -27.68
CA ILE A 161 -44.70 -3.16 -26.70
C ILE A 161 -44.51 -1.70 -27.15
N SER A 162 -44.31 -1.43 -28.45
CA SER A 162 -44.30 -0.06 -28.98
C SER A 162 -45.67 0.59 -28.77
N TYR A 163 -46.73 -0.02 -29.31
CA TYR A 163 -48.10 0.45 -29.18
C TYR A 163 -48.50 0.75 -27.72
N ARG A 164 -48.12 -0.10 -26.76
CA ARG A 164 -48.41 0.13 -25.32
C ARG A 164 -47.59 1.27 -24.70
N LYS A 165 -46.37 1.53 -25.17
CA LYS A 165 -45.58 2.72 -24.75
C LYS A 165 -46.14 3.99 -25.36
N ASP A 166 -46.48 3.96 -26.64
CA ASP A 166 -47.05 5.10 -27.36
C ASP A 166 -48.43 5.44 -26.78
N MET A 167 -49.26 4.44 -26.46
CA MET A 167 -50.51 4.61 -25.72
C MET A 167 -50.28 5.27 -24.34
N GLN A 168 -49.24 4.88 -23.59
CA GLN A 168 -48.91 5.50 -22.29
C GLN A 168 -48.50 6.98 -22.43
N GLY A 169 -47.90 7.37 -23.56
CA GLY A 169 -47.58 8.76 -23.87
C GLY A 169 -48.76 9.58 -24.42
N THR A 170 -49.64 8.96 -25.22
CA THR A 170 -50.79 9.62 -25.88
C THR A 170 -52.05 9.67 -25.01
N HIS A 171 -52.22 8.71 -24.09
CA HIS A 171 -53.37 8.61 -23.20
C HIS A 171 -52.93 8.67 -21.74
N THR A 172 -52.42 9.84 -21.34
CA THR A 172 -52.28 10.25 -19.94
C THR A 172 -53.65 10.43 -19.29
N TYR A 173 -54.35 9.31 -19.06
CA TYR A 173 -55.55 9.28 -18.23
C TYR A 173 -55.17 9.71 -16.81
N THR A 174 -55.46 10.96 -16.48
CA THR A 174 -55.50 11.46 -15.11
C THR A 174 -56.66 10.79 -14.39
N ALA A 175 -56.43 9.56 -13.93
CA ALA A 175 -57.32 8.92 -12.98
C ALA A 175 -57.52 9.88 -11.80
N GLU A 176 -58.78 10.16 -11.46
CA GLU A 176 -59.13 10.92 -10.27
C GLU A 176 -58.63 10.13 -9.05
N LEU A 177 -57.43 10.48 -8.57
CA LEU A 177 -56.68 9.72 -7.55
C LEU A 177 -57.47 9.51 -6.26
N ASP A 178 -58.51 10.30 -6.05
CA ASP A 178 -59.34 10.28 -4.87
C ASP A 178 -60.47 9.24 -4.89
N ARG A 179 -60.81 8.68 -6.06
CA ARG A 179 -61.91 7.71 -6.22
C ARG A 179 -61.73 6.47 -5.32
N PRO A 180 -62.69 6.16 -4.43
CA PRO A 180 -62.49 5.18 -3.36
C PRO A 180 -62.42 3.74 -3.85
N ASP A 181 -63.04 3.44 -4.99
CA ASP A 181 -62.96 2.15 -5.68
C ASP A 181 -61.56 1.90 -6.26
N ILE A 182 -60.98 2.91 -6.92
CA ILE A 182 -59.62 2.86 -7.48
C ILE A 182 -58.57 2.78 -6.35
N LYS A 183 -58.75 3.53 -5.26
CA LYS A 183 -57.92 3.42 -4.04
C LYS A 183 -57.92 2.00 -3.46
N LYS A 184 -59.10 1.40 -3.25
CA LYS A 184 -59.23 0.03 -2.74
C LYS A 184 -58.60 -1.00 -3.68
N ALA A 185 -58.86 -0.91 -4.99
CA ALA A 185 -58.29 -1.83 -5.98
C ALA A 185 -56.76 -1.76 -6.05
N THR A 186 -56.18 -0.54 -5.98
CA THR A 186 -54.72 -0.36 -5.99
C THR A 186 -54.06 -0.80 -4.68
N GLN A 187 -54.71 -0.62 -3.53
CA GLN A 187 -54.25 -1.18 -2.25
C GLN A 187 -54.26 -2.72 -2.27
N ILE A 188 -55.33 -3.34 -2.75
CA ILE A 188 -55.45 -4.80 -2.89
C ILE A 188 -54.38 -5.34 -3.85
N SER A 189 -54.17 -4.69 -5.00
CA SER A 189 -53.13 -5.07 -5.97
C SER A 189 -51.70 -4.98 -5.42
N LYS A 190 -51.43 -4.02 -4.53
CA LYS A 190 -50.16 -3.92 -3.79
C LYS A 190 -49.98 -5.07 -2.80
N ILE A 191 -50.98 -5.34 -1.97
CA ILE A 191 -50.97 -6.42 -0.96
C ILE A 191 -50.79 -7.81 -1.61
N ILE A 192 -51.41 -8.03 -2.77
CA ILE A 192 -51.29 -9.29 -3.53
C ILE A 192 -49.95 -9.39 -4.29
N SER A 193 -49.20 -8.28 -4.43
CA SER A 193 -47.95 -8.27 -5.16
C SER A 193 -46.84 -9.01 -4.42
N ASP A 194 -46.45 -10.18 -4.94
CA ASP A 194 -45.27 -10.94 -4.52
C ASP A 194 -43.98 -10.10 -4.51
N ALA A 195 -43.90 -9.06 -5.35
CA ALA A 195 -42.80 -8.09 -5.35
C ALA A 195 -42.78 -7.18 -4.11
N GLU A 196 -43.93 -6.87 -3.49
CA GLU A 196 -43.99 -6.15 -2.21
C GLU A 196 -43.82 -7.10 -1.02
N TYR A 197 -44.37 -8.32 -1.07
CA TYR A 197 -44.11 -9.38 -0.09
C TYR A 197 -42.61 -9.67 0.08
N LYS A 198 -41.88 -9.85 -1.04
CA LYS A 198 -40.43 -10.08 -1.03
C LYS A 198 -39.61 -8.84 -0.64
N LYS A 199 -40.13 -7.62 -0.83
CA LYS A 199 -39.53 -6.39 -0.26
C LYS A 199 -39.67 -6.37 1.26
N GLY A 200 -40.86 -6.69 1.79
CA GLY A 200 -41.14 -6.72 3.23
C GLY A 200 -40.28 -7.73 3.99
N GLN A 201 -40.01 -8.90 3.40
CA GLN A 201 -39.07 -9.88 3.95
C GLN A 201 -37.58 -9.48 3.78
N GLY A 202 -37.29 -8.35 3.14
CA GLY A 202 -35.93 -7.89 2.88
C GLY A 202 -35.13 -8.76 1.91
N ILE A 203 -35.81 -9.59 1.10
CA ILE A 203 -35.19 -10.55 0.18
C ILE A 203 -34.75 -9.87 -1.12
N VAL A 204 -35.50 -8.86 -1.59
CA VAL A 204 -35.30 -8.24 -2.93
C VAL A 204 -33.91 -7.64 -3.19
N ASN A 205 -33.12 -7.34 -2.14
CA ASN A 205 -31.72 -6.88 -2.28
C ASN A 205 -30.73 -7.68 -1.41
N LYS A 206 -31.10 -8.86 -0.90
CA LYS A 206 -30.15 -9.78 -0.26
C LYS A 206 -29.81 -10.87 -1.26
N GLU A 207 -28.54 -10.95 -1.64
CA GLU A 207 -28.03 -12.11 -2.35
C GLU A 207 -28.40 -13.38 -1.55
N PRO A 208 -28.95 -14.42 -2.21
CA PRO A 208 -29.42 -15.60 -1.50
C PRO A 208 -28.23 -16.28 -0.81
N SER A 209 -28.29 -16.40 0.53
CA SER A 209 -27.15 -16.77 1.39
C SER A 209 -26.21 -17.78 0.73
N VAL A 210 -25.05 -17.26 0.32
CA VAL A 210 -24.05 -18.00 -0.46
C VAL A 210 -23.30 -19.02 0.42
N ILE A 211 -23.36 -18.83 1.73
CA ILE A 211 -22.87 -19.76 2.77
C ILE A 211 -23.88 -20.91 2.92
N GLY A 212 -23.42 -22.16 2.87
CA GLY A 212 -24.28 -23.36 2.95
C GLY A 212 -24.82 -23.86 1.61
N ARG A 213 -24.40 -23.27 0.48
CA ARG A 213 -24.80 -23.65 -0.88
C ARG A 213 -23.82 -24.70 -1.43
N PRO A 214 -24.22 -25.98 -1.62
CA PRO A 214 -23.28 -27.05 -1.97
C PRO A 214 -22.66 -26.88 -3.36
N ASP A 215 -23.38 -26.24 -4.28
CA ASP A 215 -22.90 -25.77 -5.58
C ASP A 215 -21.76 -24.75 -5.44
N PHE A 216 -21.93 -23.76 -4.55
CA PHE A 216 -20.93 -22.74 -4.30
C PHE A 216 -19.73 -23.28 -3.51
N GLU A 217 -19.96 -24.11 -2.49
CA GLU A 217 -18.91 -24.74 -1.69
C GLU A 217 -18.04 -25.66 -2.55
N HIS A 218 -18.63 -26.41 -3.48
CA HIS A 218 -17.91 -27.20 -4.47
C HIS A 218 -17.07 -26.30 -5.41
N ALA A 219 -17.65 -25.22 -5.95
CA ALA A 219 -16.93 -24.27 -6.79
C ALA A 219 -15.74 -23.60 -6.07
N VAL A 220 -15.92 -23.22 -4.79
CA VAL A 220 -14.87 -22.69 -3.92
C VAL A 220 -13.80 -23.75 -3.63
N GLY A 221 -14.18 -25.02 -3.45
CA GLY A 221 -13.25 -26.15 -3.30
C GLY A 221 -12.40 -26.36 -4.55
N ALA A 222 -13.02 -26.48 -5.72
CA ALA A 222 -12.35 -26.63 -7.00
C ALA A 222 -11.42 -25.44 -7.33
N SER A 223 -11.88 -24.21 -7.05
CA SER A 223 -11.06 -22.99 -7.19
C SER A 223 -9.83 -23.01 -6.28
N LYS A 224 -9.97 -23.43 -5.02
CA LYS A 224 -8.83 -23.58 -4.07
C LYS A 224 -7.82 -24.64 -4.55
N LEU A 225 -8.27 -25.72 -5.18
CA LEU A 225 -7.41 -26.78 -5.73
C LEU A 225 -6.70 -26.36 -7.02
N SER A 226 -7.37 -25.60 -7.89
CA SER A 226 -6.83 -25.09 -9.17
C SER A 226 -5.93 -23.84 -9.01
N SER A 227 -5.94 -23.22 -7.83
CA SER A 227 -5.22 -21.96 -7.59
C SER A 227 -3.70 -22.13 -7.59
N GLN A 228 -3.06 -21.65 -8.66
CA GLN A 228 -1.59 -21.56 -8.75
C GLN A 228 -0.96 -20.75 -7.62
N VAL A 229 -1.69 -19.81 -7.01
CA VAL A 229 -1.21 -19.03 -5.86
C VAL A 229 -1.01 -19.94 -4.65
N LYS A 230 -1.99 -20.80 -4.33
CA LYS A 230 -1.89 -21.78 -3.24
C LYS A 230 -0.87 -22.89 -3.51
N TYR A 231 -0.69 -23.25 -4.78
CA TYR A 231 0.37 -24.16 -5.19
C TYR A 231 1.77 -23.56 -4.92
N LYS A 232 1.99 -22.30 -5.30
CA LYS A 232 3.26 -21.59 -5.07
C LYS A 232 3.47 -21.19 -3.62
N GLU A 233 2.41 -20.93 -2.84
CA GLU A 233 2.47 -20.51 -1.42
C GLU A 233 3.44 -21.34 -0.57
N LYS A 234 3.49 -22.67 -0.74
CA LYS A 234 4.48 -23.53 -0.05
C LYS A 234 5.91 -23.28 -0.52
N PHE A 235 6.13 -23.29 -1.84
CA PHE A 235 7.44 -23.04 -2.45
C PHE A 235 7.97 -21.64 -2.10
N ASP A 236 7.12 -20.62 -2.18
CA ASP A 236 7.47 -19.23 -1.85
C ASP A 236 7.79 -19.06 -0.37
N ASN A 237 7.16 -19.83 0.53
CA ASN A 237 7.48 -19.80 1.95
C ASN A 237 8.77 -20.57 2.26
N GLU A 238 8.97 -21.77 1.69
CA GLU A 238 10.25 -22.47 1.76
C GLU A 238 11.40 -21.64 1.19
N MET A 239 11.18 -20.90 0.10
CA MET A 239 12.18 -20.03 -0.51
C MET A 239 12.39 -18.72 0.26
N LYS A 240 11.44 -18.27 1.10
CA LYS A 240 11.68 -17.20 2.09
C LYS A 240 12.53 -17.70 3.26
N GLU A 241 12.24 -18.89 3.78
CA GLU A 241 13.03 -19.52 4.85
C GLU A 241 14.46 -19.85 4.40
N LYS A 242 14.61 -20.32 3.15
CA LYS A 242 15.91 -20.57 2.49
C LYS A 242 16.50 -19.30 1.86
N SER A 243 15.82 -18.15 1.94
CA SER A 243 16.32 -16.90 1.35
C SER A 243 17.54 -16.42 2.13
N HIS A 244 18.71 -16.54 1.51
CA HIS A 244 19.94 -15.95 2.02
C HIS A 244 19.75 -14.43 2.11
N HIS A 245 19.46 -13.94 3.33
CA HIS A 245 19.34 -12.51 3.62
C HIS A 245 20.60 -11.81 3.12
N TYR A 246 20.47 -11.04 2.03
CA TYR A 246 21.61 -10.39 1.40
C TYR A 246 22.11 -9.26 2.31
N ASN A 247 23.08 -9.58 3.16
CA ASN A 247 23.76 -8.61 3.98
C ASN A 247 24.81 -7.88 3.10
N PRO A 248 24.63 -6.60 2.73
CA PRO A 248 25.59 -5.89 1.90
C PRO A 248 26.96 -5.79 2.57
N LEU A 249 27.00 -5.65 3.91
CA LEU A 249 28.23 -5.66 4.71
C LEU A 249 28.95 -7.02 4.68
N GLY A 250 28.19 -8.10 4.47
CA GLY A 250 28.69 -9.46 4.32
C GLY A 250 29.10 -9.83 2.89
N SER A 251 28.94 -8.93 1.90
CA SER A 251 29.30 -9.21 0.50
C SER A 251 30.82 -9.24 0.30
N ALA A 252 31.28 -10.04 -0.66
CA ALA A 252 32.71 -10.12 -1.00
C ALA A 252 33.24 -8.77 -1.53
N PHE A 253 32.43 -8.08 -2.33
CA PHE A 253 32.73 -6.77 -2.90
C PHE A 253 32.89 -5.69 -1.82
N PHE A 254 32.00 -5.65 -0.82
CA PHE A 254 32.12 -4.72 0.30
C PHE A 254 33.38 -4.99 1.15
N ARG A 255 33.69 -6.27 1.45
CA ARG A 255 34.95 -6.63 2.12
C ARG A 255 36.18 -6.20 1.30
N GLN A 256 36.19 -6.43 -0.01
CA GLN A 256 37.27 -5.98 -0.89
C GLN A 256 37.45 -4.45 -0.83
N HIS A 257 36.36 -3.68 -0.83
CA HIS A 257 36.43 -2.23 -0.65
C HIS A 257 36.92 -1.80 0.73
N GLN A 258 36.55 -2.50 1.81
CA GLN A 258 37.11 -2.24 3.15
C GLN A 258 38.63 -2.47 3.18
N PHE A 259 39.11 -3.61 2.67
CA PHE A 259 40.55 -3.88 2.60
C PHE A 259 41.28 -2.88 1.70
N ALA A 260 40.71 -2.51 0.55
CA ALA A 260 41.30 -1.50 -0.33
C ALA A 260 41.36 -0.10 0.34
N ALA A 261 40.36 0.28 1.12
CA ALA A 261 40.35 1.55 1.86
C ALA A 261 41.37 1.60 3.01
N VAL A 262 41.62 0.46 3.67
CA VAL A 262 42.69 0.33 4.68
C VAL A 262 44.08 0.37 4.01
N LEU A 263 44.28 -0.38 2.92
CA LEU A 263 45.54 -0.40 2.16
C LEU A 263 45.88 0.95 1.50
N ALA A 264 44.87 1.73 1.12
CA ALA A 264 45.03 3.09 0.60
C ALA A 264 45.10 4.17 1.70
N SER A 265 45.15 3.79 2.98
CA SER A 265 45.11 4.74 4.09
C SER A 265 46.49 5.25 4.47
N ASP A 266 46.72 6.53 4.18
CA ASP A 266 48.00 7.23 4.41
C ASP A 266 48.45 7.26 5.88
N TRP A 267 47.57 6.98 6.84
CA TRP A 267 47.90 6.85 8.26
C TRP A 267 48.25 5.41 8.65
N GLU A 268 47.53 4.41 8.15
CA GLU A 268 47.80 2.98 8.38
C GLU A 268 49.18 2.61 7.84
N TYR A 269 49.53 3.12 6.64
CA TYR A 269 50.87 3.00 6.06
C TYR A 269 51.99 3.59 6.94
N LYS A 270 51.68 4.62 7.75
CA LYS A 270 52.66 5.29 8.63
C LYS A 270 52.67 4.74 10.06
N ARG A 271 51.60 4.08 10.51
CA ARG A 271 51.46 3.52 11.88
C ARG A 271 52.70 2.73 12.28
N ASP A 272 53.05 1.71 11.50
CA ASP A 272 54.15 0.79 11.83
C ASP A 272 55.51 1.51 11.88
N PHE A 273 55.69 2.58 11.09
CA PHE A 273 56.87 3.45 11.17
C PHE A 273 56.84 4.35 12.40
N GLU A 274 55.70 4.94 12.74
CA GLU A 274 55.53 5.84 13.90
C GLU A 274 55.63 5.09 15.24
N GLU A 275 55.07 3.88 15.34
CA GLU A 275 55.18 3.01 16.52
C GLU A 275 56.62 2.57 16.79
N ASN A 276 57.39 2.25 15.73
CA ASN A 276 58.80 1.86 15.85
C ASN A 276 59.79 3.03 15.82
N LYS A 277 59.31 4.30 15.80
CA LYS A 277 60.15 5.49 15.59
C LYS A 277 61.04 5.83 16.79
N GLY A 278 62.19 5.16 16.85
CA GLY A 278 63.17 5.27 17.93
C GLY A 278 63.47 3.95 18.63
N LEU A 279 62.77 2.86 18.28
CA LEU A 279 63.04 1.52 18.76
C LEU A 279 64.19 0.89 17.95
N TYR A 280 65.43 1.22 18.32
CA TYR A 280 66.61 0.61 17.70
C TYR A 280 66.76 -0.85 18.13
N HIS A 281 66.58 -1.78 17.20
CA HIS A 281 66.93 -3.18 17.41
C HIS A 281 68.47 -3.32 17.37
N PHE A 282 69.10 -3.44 18.53
CA PHE A 282 70.55 -3.62 18.62
C PHE A 282 70.89 -5.11 18.66
N ASP A 283 71.21 -5.67 17.50
CA ASP A 283 71.60 -7.07 17.33
C ASP A 283 73.01 -7.30 17.90
N ALA A 284 73.10 -7.50 19.22
CA ALA A 284 74.38 -7.72 19.93
C ALA A 284 75.16 -8.97 19.45
N GLU A 285 74.51 -9.86 18.69
CA GLU A 285 75.08 -11.05 18.07
C GLU A 285 75.29 -10.89 16.55
N ALA A 286 75.17 -9.68 16.00
CA ALA A 286 75.52 -9.41 14.60
C ALA A 286 76.98 -9.83 14.32
N PRO A 287 77.27 -10.46 13.15
CA PRO A 287 78.59 -11.04 12.88
C PRO A 287 79.76 -10.06 13.05
N GLU A 288 79.56 -8.78 12.71
CA GLU A 288 80.56 -7.72 12.91
C GLU A 288 80.84 -7.45 14.39
N HIS A 289 79.79 -7.37 15.22
CA HIS A 289 79.92 -7.17 16.66
C HIS A 289 80.58 -8.38 17.35
N LEU A 290 80.24 -9.60 16.93
CA LEU A 290 80.93 -10.82 17.37
C LEU A 290 82.41 -10.82 16.97
N HIS A 291 82.74 -10.44 15.74
CA HIS A 291 84.13 -10.35 15.25
C HIS A 291 84.94 -9.30 16.03
N HIS A 292 84.39 -8.10 16.27
CA HIS A 292 85.05 -7.08 17.07
C HIS A 292 85.24 -7.51 18.53
N LYS A 293 84.27 -8.21 19.14
CA LYS A 293 84.36 -8.77 20.50
C LYS A 293 85.44 -9.87 20.59
N GLY A 294 85.54 -10.73 19.58
CA GLY A 294 86.61 -11.73 19.44
C GLY A 294 87.99 -11.08 19.34
N ASN A 295 88.15 -10.10 18.43
CA ASN A 295 89.42 -9.39 18.24
C ASN A 295 89.84 -8.60 19.49
N ALA A 296 88.92 -7.94 20.19
CA ALA A 296 89.20 -7.28 21.47
C ALA A 296 89.63 -8.27 22.57
N THR A 297 89.16 -9.52 22.51
CA THR A 297 89.58 -10.59 23.44
C THR A 297 91.00 -11.05 23.11
N LEU A 298 91.30 -11.32 21.82
CA LEU A 298 92.62 -11.72 21.33
C LEU A 298 93.70 -10.65 21.57
N GLN A 299 93.35 -9.36 21.48
CA GLN A 299 94.27 -8.25 21.72
C GLN A 299 94.47 -7.92 23.22
N SER A 300 93.67 -8.49 24.12
CA SER A 300 93.72 -8.18 25.54
C SER A 300 94.86 -8.91 26.26
N GLN A 301 95.93 -8.17 26.60
CA GLN A 301 97.04 -8.69 27.41
C GLN A 301 96.59 -9.28 28.75
N VAL A 302 95.49 -8.78 29.32
CA VAL A 302 94.90 -9.32 30.56
C VAL A 302 94.31 -10.70 30.32
N LYS A 303 93.55 -10.90 29.24
CA LYS A 303 92.98 -12.21 28.88
C LYS A 303 94.06 -13.21 28.50
N TYR A 304 95.03 -12.80 27.69
CA TYR A 304 96.22 -13.60 27.38
C TYR A 304 96.94 -14.08 28.66
N ARG A 305 97.11 -13.21 29.65
CA ARG A 305 97.73 -13.58 30.93
C ARG A 305 96.85 -14.51 31.78
N GLU A 306 95.53 -14.28 31.82
CA GLU A 306 94.59 -15.19 32.49
C GLU A 306 94.66 -16.62 31.90
N GLU A 307 94.72 -16.75 30.58
CA GLU A 307 94.83 -18.05 29.89
C GLU A 307 96.21 -18.70 30.08
N TYR A 308 97.29 -17.90 30.03
CA TYR A 308 98.64 -18.37 30.29
C TYR A 308 98.76 -18.99 31.69
N GLU A 309 98.36 -18.28 32.75
CA GLU A 309 98.46 -18.80 34.13
C GLU A 309 97.50 -20.00 34.36
N LYS A 310 96.40 -20.12 33.61
CA LYS A 310 95.48 -21.29 33.62
C LYS A 310 96.04 -22.54 32.93
N ASN A 311 96.99 -22.40 32.01
CA ASN A 311 97.55 -23.52 31.23
C ASN A 311 99.02 -23.84 31.60
N LYS A 312 99.69 -22.93 32.31
CA LYS A 312 101.03 -23.11 32.89
C LYS A 312 101.07 -24.33 33.83
N GLY A 313 101.61 -25.43 33.33
CA GLY A 313 101.71 -26.72 34.05
C GLY A 313 100.86 -27.86 33.46
N LYS A 314 100.02 -27.59 32.45
CA LYS A 314 99.38 -28.65 31.65
C LYS A 314 100.33 -29.10 30.54
N SER A 315 100.33 -30.39 30.20
CA SER A 315 101.06 -30.90 29.04
C SER A 315 100.39 -30.46 27.74
N MET A 316 101.17 -30.07 26.72
CA MET A 316 100.64 -29.70 25.41
C MET A 316 100.15 -30.89 24.57
N LEU A 317 100.44 -32.12 25.02
CA LEU A 317 99.81 -33.34 24.53
C LEU A 317 98.94 -33.91 25.65
N GLU A 318 97.68 -34.20 25.33
CA GLU A 318 96.90 -35.20 26.05
C GLU A 318 97.40 -36.58 25.61
N PHE A 319 98.19 -37.23 26.46
CA PHE A 319 98.52 -38.64 26.27
C PHE A 319 97.30 -39.48 26.65
N VAL A 320 96.36 -39.62 25.71
CA VAL A 320 95.25 -40.57 25.81
C VAL A 320 95.85 -41.97 26.01
N GLU A 321 95.46 -42.64 27.09
CA GLU A 321 95.98 -43.97 27.41
C GLU A 321 95.69 -44.94 26.26
N THR A 322 96.71 -45.68 25.83
CA THR A 322 96.60 -46.63 24.72
C THR A 322 95.59 -47.73 25.08
N PRO A 323 94.49 -47.91 24.32
CA PRO A 323 93.46 -48.88 24.67
C PRO A 323 94.03 -50.29 24.66
N SER A 324 93.85 -51.03 25.77
CA SER A 324 94.38 -52.37 25.91
C SER A 324 93.59 -53.36 25.06
N TYR A 325 94.30 -54.11 24.20
CA TYR A 325 93.75 -55.28 23.55
C TYR A 325 93.54 -56.40 24.60
N GLN A 326 92.32 -56.92 24.67
CA GLN A 326 92.07 -58.26 25.20
C GLN A 326 91.90 -59.25 24.04
N SER A 327 92.27 -60.50 24.28
CA SER A 327 92.35 -61.58 23.28
C SER A 327 91.12 -62.48 23.28
#